data_AF-A0A2H9RR78-F1
#
_entry.id   AF-A0A2H9RR78-F1
#
_cell.length_a   1.000
_cell.length_b   1.000
_cell.length_c   1.000
_cell.angle_alpha   90.00
_cell.angle_beta   90.00
_cell.angle_gamma   90.00
#
_symmetry.space_group_name_H-M   'P 1'
#
loop_
_entity.id
_entity.type
_entity.pdbx_description
1 polymer ?
#
loop_
_entity_poly.entity_id
_entity_poly.type
_entity_poly.pdbx_seq_one_letter_code
_entity_poly.pdbx_strand_id
1 'polypeptide(L)' 'MLKDKIKIISQKGRILHDNNYDHQTVECPICNRDIVPYWESRYNGIRATCDVCGINWAES' A
#
# COMPACT_ATOMS: atom_id res chain seq x y z
N MET A 1 7.34 -30.65 -27.01
CA MET A 1 6.45 -30.95 -25.87
C MET A 1 7.10 -30.39 -24.61
N LEU A 2 6.67 -29.23 -24.13
CA LEU A 2 7.01 -28.73 -22.80
C LEU A 2 5.71 -28.22 -22.17
N LYS A 3 5.32 -28.81 -21.04
CA LYS A 3 4.24 -28.33 -20.18
C LYS A 3 4.87 -27.96 -18.85
N ASP A 4 5.42 -26.74 -18.79
CA ASP A 4 5.90 -26.18 -17.53
C ASP A 4 4.71 -25.95 -16.61
N LYS A 5 4.63 -26.79 -15.58
CA LYS A 5 3.63 -26.70 -14.52
C LYS A 5 3.99 -25.52 -13.63
N ILE A 6 3.39 -24.37 -13.89
CA ILE A 6 3.42 -23.23 -12.97
C ILE A 6 2.70 -23.67 -11.68
N LYS A 7 3.47 -23.96 -10.63
CA LYS A 7 2.94 -24.15 -9.29
C LYS A 7 2.51 -22.79 -8.76
N ILE A 8 1.21 -22.49 -8.87
CA ILE A 8 0.59 -21.35 -8.21
C ILE A 8 0.60 -21.68 -6.71
N ILE A 9 1.56 -21.11 -5.99
CA ILE A 9 1.59 -21.16 -4.53
C ILE A 9 0.42 -20.29 -4.08
N SER A 10 -0.66 -20.92 -3.63
CA SER A 10 -1.83 -20.25 -3.06
C SER A 10 -1.40 -19.56 -1.78
N GLN A 11 -0.99 -18.30 -1.91
CA GLN A 11 -0.69 -17.43 -0.77
C GLN A 11 -2.05 -16.99 -0.20
N LYS A 12 -2.41 -17.59 0.92
CA LYS A 12 -3.61 -17.30 1.71
C LYS A 12 -3.91 -15.80 1.76
N GLY A 13 -5.04 -15.41 1.16
CA GLY A 13 -5.95 -14.36 1.65
C GLY A 13 -5.31 -13.05 2.09
N ARG A 14 -4.52 -12.41 1.23
CA ARG A 14 -4.39 -10.95 1.26
C ARG A 14 -5.27 -10.43 0.14
N ILE A 15 -6.21 -9.54 0.47
CA ILE A 15 -6.90 -8.74 -0.54
C ILE A 15 -5.79 -7.87 -1.16
N LEU A 16 -5.16 -8.38 -2.21
CA LEU A 16 -4.35 -7.56 -3.10
C LEU A 16 -5.38 -6.69 -3.81
N HIS A 17 -5.43 -5.41 -3.46
CA HIS A 17 -6.14 -4.44 -4.29
C HIS A 17 -5.54 -4.56 -5.70
N ASP A 18 -6.35 -4.97 -6.68
CA ASP A 18 -5.94 -5.16 -8.08
C ASP A 18 -5.62 -3.82 -8.78
N ASN A 19 -5.87 -2.72 -8.07
CA ASN A 19 -5.63 -1.39 -8.55
C ASN A 19 -4.17 -1.00 -8.31
N ASN A 20 -3.35 -1.11 -9.35
CA ASN A 20 -1.97 -0.64 -9.34
C ASN A 20 -1.83 0.86 -8.98
N TYR A 21 -2.93 1.62 -9.04
CA TYR A 21 -2.99 3.03 -8.64
C TYR A 21 -3.10 3.25 -7.12
N ASP A 22 -3.46 2.25 -6.30
CA ASP A 22 -3.49 2.37 -4.83
C ASP A 22 -2.07 2.48 -4.20
N HIS A 23 -1.02 2.28 -5.00
CA HIS A 23 0.38 2.45 -4.58
C HIS A 23 0.95 3.82 -4.97
N GLN A 24 0.12 4.80 -5.36
CA GLN A 24 0.62 6.15 -5.61
C GLN A 24 1.25 6.71 -4.33
N THR A 25 2.50 7.15 -4.44
CA THR A 25 3.16 7.90 -3.38
C THR A 25 2.43 9.22 -3.19
N VAL A 26 2.22 9.59 -1.94
CA VAL A 26 1.68 10.91 -1.58
C VAL A 26 2.83 11.78 -1.08
N GLU A 27 2.71 13.09 -1.25
CA GLU A 27 3.72 14.02 -0.74
C GLU A 27 3.41 14.40 0.71
N CYS A 28 4.42 14.40 1.58
CA CYS A 28 4.28 14.86 2.94
C CYS A 28 4.08 16.39 2.97
N PRO A 29 3.01 16.91 3.59
CA PRO A 29 2.71 18.35 3.60
C PRO A 29 3.67 19.19 4.47
N ILE A 30 4.55 18.55 5.25
CA ILE A 30 5.47 19.22 6.17
C ILE A 30 6.89 19.28 5.59
N CYS A 31 7.36 18.18 5.02
CA CYS A 31 8.75 18.06 4.56
C CYS A 31 8.87 17.72 3.06
N ASN A 32 7.76 17.74 2.31
CA ASN A 32 7.69 17.54 0.87
C ASN A 32 8.41 16.28 0.38
N ARG A 33 8.26 15.17 1.11
CA ARG A 33 8.83 13.87 0.72
C ARG A 33 7.74 12.93 0.29
N ASP A 34 8.06 12.13 -0.72
CA ASP A 34 7.25 10.99 -1.12
C ASP A 34 7.19 9.95 -0.02
N ILE A 35 5.98 9.47 0.23
CA ILE A 35 5.66 8.46 1.22
C ILE A 35 4.65 7.50 0.63
N VAL A 36 4.78 6.24 1.01
CA VAL A 36 3.88 5.18 0.56
C VAL A 36 2.75 5.07 1.59
N PRO A 37 1.50 5.37 1.19
CA PRO A 37 0.37 5.17 2.07
C PRO A 37 0.10 3.67 2.31
N TYR A 38 -0.64 3.35 3.37
CA TYR A 38 -0.99 1.99 3.75
C TYR A 38 -2.45 1.89 4.19
N TRP A 39 -3.06 0.73 3.96
CA TRP A 39 -4.40 0.43 4.46
C TRP A 39 -4.37 0.13 5.96
N GLU A 40 -5.24 0.79 6.72
CA GLU A 40 -5.40 0.57 8.16
C GLU A 40 -6.80 0.01 8.46
N SER A 41 -6.85 -1.29 8.76
CA SER A 41 -8.10 -2.01 9.01
C SER A 41 -8.89 -1.44 10.19
N ARG A 42 -8.22 -0.85 11.20
CA ARG A 42 -8.91 -0.26 12.36
C ARG A 42 -9.83 0.90 11.97
N TYR A 43 -9.48 1.64 10.91
CA TYR A 43 -10.24 2.79 10.43
C TYR A 43 -10.91 2.53 9.08
N ASN A 44 -10.75 1.32 8.51
CA ASN A 44 -11.26 0.94 7.20
C ASN A 44 -10.92 2.01 6.13
N GLY A 45 -9.66 2.45 6.11
CA GLY A 45 -9.21 3.54 5.25
C GLY A 45 -7.70 3.59 5.05
N ILE A 46 -7.28 4.41 4.10
CA ILE A 46 -5.88 4.65 3.77
C ILE A 46 -5.28 5.68 4.74
N ARG A 47 -4.08 5.40 5.24
CA ARG A 47 -3.27 6.30 6.07
C ARG A 47 -1.89 6.49 5.47
N ALA A 48 -1.22 7.57 5.85
CA ALA A 48 0.18 7.79 5.54
C ALA A 48 0.91 8.30 6.79
N THR A 49 2.16 7.84 6.97
CA THR A 49 3.05 8.29 8.03
C THR A 49 4.37 8.73 7.42
N CYS A 50 4.88 9.89 7.83
CA CYS A 50 6.21 10.33 7.43
C CYS A 50 7.24 9.98 8.51
N ASP A 51 8.22 9.14 8.18
CA ASP A 51 9.30 8.74 9.10
C ASP A 51 10.27 9.88 9.45
N VAL A 52 10.18 11.02 8.76
CA VAL A 52 11.12 12.13 8.87
C VAL A 52 10.61 13.20 9.82
N CYS A 53 9.35 13.62 9.64
CA CYS A 53 8.73 14.64 10.48
C CYS A 53 7.73 14.06 11.49
N GLY A 54 7.41 12.76 11.39
CA GLY A 54 6.53 12.07 12.33
C GLY A 54 5.04 12.34 12.15
N ILE A 55 4.62 13.10 11.13
CA ILE A 55 3.21 13.37 10.89
C ILE A 55 2.49 12.12 10.35
N ASN A 56 1.27 11.90 10.84
CA ASN A 56 0.39 10.80 10.43
C ASN A 56 -0.99 11.37 10.07
N TRP A 57 -1.54 10.94 8.94
CA TRP A 57 -2.84 11.39 8.46
C TRP A 57 -3.59 10.28 7.71
N ALA A 58 -4.87 10.52 7.43
CA ALA A 58 -5.74 9.67 6.64
C ALA A 58 -6.41 10.50 5.55
N GLU A 59 -6.72 9.88 4.42
CA GLU A 59 -7.68 10.49 3.49
C GLU A 59 -9.07 10.48 4.15
N SER A 60 -9.78 11.61 4.05
CA SER A 60 -11.12 11.82 4.64
C SER A 60 -12.22 11.47 3.66
#